data_AF-T0M4K0-F1
#
_entry.id   AF-T0M4K0-F1
#
_cell.length_a   1.000
_cell.length_b   1.000
_cell.length_c   1.000
_cell.angle_alpha   90.00
_cell.angle_beta   90.00
_cell.angle_gamma   90.00
#
_symmetry.space_group_name_H-M   'P 1'
#
loop_
_entity.id
_entity.type
_entity.pdbx_description
1 polymer ?
#
loop_
_entity_poly.entity_id
_entity_poly.type
_entity_poly.pdbx_seq_one_letter_code
_entity_poly.pdbx_strand_id
1 'polypeptide(L)' 'MASTSNIRIGLEYTKRISIGTLKHDFAKKYPNSIILPIILSLPDEISGAEIVGATAILLDLLDMETHNKLGGEL' A
#
# COMPACT_ATOMS: atom_id res chain seq x y z
N MET A 1 22.92 37.92 8.45
CA MET A 1 23.20 36.49 8.18
C MET A 1 21.93 35.72 8.52
N ALA A 2 21.11 35.38 7.52
CA ALA A 2 19.90 34.60 7.72
C ALA A 2 20.21 33.15 7.31
N SER A 3 20.21 32.25 8.29
CA SER A 3 20.31 30.81 8.05
C SER A 3 18.98 30.34 7.46
N THR A 4 18.94 30.15 6.15
CA THR A 4 17.81 29.48 5.49
C THR A 4 17.89 28.00 5.86
N SER A 5 17.02 27.57 6.77
CA SER A 5 16.72 26.17 7.02
C SER A 5 16.23 25.54 5.72
N ASN A 6 17.16 24.95 4.95
CA ASN A 6 16.82 24.05 3.87
C ASN A 6 16.13 22.84 4.49
N ILE A 7 14.80 22.84 4.46
CA ILE A 7 14.00 21.67 4.81
C ILE A 7 14.43 20.59 3.81
N ARG A 8 15.19 19.61 4.30
CA ARG A 8 15.61 18.44 3.54
C ARG A 8 14.40 17.52 3.37
N ILE A 9 13.46 17.87 2.50
CA ILE A 9 12.33 17.00 2.11
C ILE A 9 12.82 15.80 1.24
N GLY A 10 14.13 15.68 1.01
CA GLY A 10 14.72 14.73 0.06
C GLY A 10 15.36 13.47 0.65
N LEU A 11 15.20 13.15 1.94
CA LEU A 11 16.05 12.13 2.59
C LEU A 11 15.43 10.76 2.93
N GLU A 12 14.13 10.51 2.75
CA GLU A 12 13.54 9.26 3.30
C GLU A 12 12.69 8.39 2.36
N TYR A 13 12.60 8.72 1.07
CA TYR A 13 11.90 7.84 0.10
C TYR A 13 12.77 6.70 -0.45
N THR A 14 14.07 6.68 -0.16
CA THR A 14 15.00 5.61 -0.57
C THR A 14 15.02 4.43 0.39
N LYS A 15 14.50 4.60 1.62
CA LYS A 15 14.43 3.51 2.59
C LYS A 15 13.39 2.50 2.14
N ARG A 16 13.84 1.27 1.89
CA ARG A 16 12.94 0.14 1.64
C ARG A 16 12.28 -0.26 2.95
N ILE A 17 10.96 -0.37 2.91
CA ILE A 17 10.11 -0.80 4.02
C ILE A 17 9.68 -2.22 3.71
N SER A 18 9.90 -3.13 4.64
CA SER A 18 9.37 -4.49 4.53
C SER A 18 7.87 -4.50 4.86
N ILE A 19 7.07 -5.02 3.95
CA ILE A 19 5.63 -5.19 4.09
C ILE A 19 5.20 -6.67 4.14
N GLY A 20 6.15 -7.61 4.15
CA GLY A 20 5.87 -9.05 4.12
C GLY A 20 4.94 -9.49 5.25
N THR A 21 5.20 -9.05 6.49
CA THR A 21 4.33 -9.33 7.65
C THR A 21 2.93 -8.75 7.46
N LEU A 22 2.83 -7.53 6.93
CA LEU A 22 1.54 -6.87 6.68
C LEU A 22 0.71 -7.64 5.63
N LYS A 23 1.35 -8.12 4.55
CA LYS A 23 0.69 -8.98 3.56
C LYS A 23 0.20 -10.28 4.18
N HIS A 24 1.02 -10.92 5.02
CA HIS A 24 0.67 -12.16 5.70
C HIS A 24 -0.52 -11.98 6.66
N ASP A 25 -0.48 -10.93 7.48
CA ASP A 25 -1.55 -10.60 8.43
C ASP A 25 -2.86 -10.27 7.70
N PHE A 26 -2.77 -9.54 6.58
CA PHE A 26 -3.93 -9.27 5.73
C PHE A 26 -4.53 -10.56 5.18
N ALA A 27 -3.71 -11.45 4.61
CA ALA A 27 -4.15 -12.74 4.07
C ALA A 27 -4.84 -13.62 5.12
N LYS A 28 -4.32 -13.61 6.36
CA LYS A 28 -4.89 -14.35 7.47
C LYS A 28 -6.24 -13.77 7.91
N LYS A 29 -6.38 -12.44 7.92
CA LYS A 29 -7.59 -11.76 8.39
C LYS A 29 -8.70 -11.75 7.33
N TYR A 30 -8.35 -11.63 6.06
CA TYR A 30 -9.29 -11.49 4.94
C TYR A 30 -8.99 -12.49 3.81
N PRO A 31 -9.10 -13.80 4.07
CA PRO A 31 -8.72 -14.84 3.11
C PRO A 31 -9.55 -14.84 1.82
N ASN A 32 -10.77 -14.28 1.86
CA ASN A 32 -11.69 -14.21 0.73
C ASN A 32 -11.76 -12.82 0.09
N SER A 33 -10.88 -11.89 0.48
CA SER A 33 -10.86 -10.57 -0.13
C SER A 33 -10.43 -10.66 -1.59
N ILE A 34 -11.13 -9.93 -2.45
CA ILE A 34 -10.91 -9.94 -3.89
C ILE A 34 -9.62 -9.22 -4.25
N ILE A 35 -9.17 -8.30 -3.39
CA ILE A 35 -7.91 -7.58 -3.55
C ILE A 35 -6.72 -8.34 -2.96
N LEU A 36 -6.95 -9.46 -2.25
CA LEU A 36 -5.89 -10.26 -1.65
C LEU A 36 -4.81 -10.68 -2.67
N PRO A 37 -5.14 -11.19 -3.87
CA PRO A 37 -4.14 -11.53 -4.88
C PRO A 37 -3.27 -10.33 -5.30
N ILE A 38 -3.87 -9.14 -5.35
CA ILE A 38 -3.18 -7.89 -5.69
C ILE A 38 -2.19 -7.53 -4.58
N ILE A 39 -2.64 -7.57 -3.31
CA ILE A 39 -1.76 -7.33 -2.16
C ILE A 39 -0.61 -8.34 -2.12
N LEU A 40 -0.87 -9.63 -2.35
CA LEU A 40 0.15 -10.68 -2.34
C LEU A 40 1.17 -10.52 -3.48
N SER A 41 0.77 -9.94 -4.62
CA SER A 41 1.66 -9.67 -5.76
C SER A 41 2.65 -8.53 -5.53
N LEU A 42 2.41 -7.67 -4.55
CA LEU A 42 3.33 -6.58 -4.21
C LEU A 42 4.66 -7.15 -3.70
N PRO A 43 5.80 -6.51 -4.01
CA PRO A 43 7.09 -6.95 -3.48
C PRO A 43 7.11 -6.87 -1.94
N ASP A 44 7.84 -7.77 -1.29
CA ASP A 44 7.98 -7.77 0.17
C ASP A 44 8.70 -6.53 0.71
N GLU A 45 9.48 -5.88 -0.13
CA GLU A 45 10.16 -4.63 0.15
C GLU A 45 9.78 -3.59 -0.88
N ILE A 46 9.39 -2.41 -0.40
CA ILE A 46 8.87 -1.33 -1.24
C ILE A 46 9.39 0.01 -0.73
N SER A 47 9.69 0.94 -1.63
CA SER A 47 10.09 2.29 -1.22
C SER A 47 8.92 3.09 -0.66
N GLY A 48 9.20 4.11 0.14
CA GLY A 48 8.14 4.98 0.65
C GLY A 48 7.30 5.64 -0.45
N ALA A 49 7.90 5.93 -1.61
CA ALA A 49 7.21 6.56 -2.74
C ALA A 49 6.25 5.58 -3.41
N GLU A 50 6.69 4.34 -3.63
CA GLU A 50 5.86 3.27 -4.17
C GLU A 50 4.72 2.90 -3.21
N ILE A 51 4.94 2.93 -1.88
CA ILE A 51 3.86 2.71 -0.90
C ILE A 51 2.77 3.76 -1.04
N VAL A 52 3.14 5.04 -1.15
CA VAL A 52 2.15 6.12 -1.28
C VAL A 52 1.32 5.92 -2.55
N GLY A 53 1.97 5.60 -3.68
CA GLY A 53 1.27 5.30 -4.93
C GLY A 53 0.38 4.05 -4.83
N ALA A 54 0.90 2.96 -4.27
CA ALA A 54 0.16 1.72 -4.08
C ALA A 54 -1.05 1.89 -3.15
N THR A 55 -0.94 2.73 -2.12
CA THR A 55 -2.03 3.00 -1.16
C THR A 55 -3.21 3.66 -1.84
N ALA A 56 -2.98 4.61 -2.76
CA ALA A 56 -4.07 5.25 -3.50
C ALA A 56 -4.87 4.24 -4.33
N ILE A 57 -4.18 3.32 -5.02
CA ILE A 57 -4.80 2.26 -5.82
C ILE A 57 -5.52 1.25 -4.93
N LEU A 58 -4.89 0.82 -3.82
CA LEU A 58 -5.50 -0.14 -2.90
C LEU A 58 -6.74 0.42 -2.21
N LEU A 59 -6.77 1.71 -1.86
CA LEU A 59 -7.95 2.36 -1.29
C LEU A 59 -9.10 2.42 -2.29
N ASP A 60 -8.82 2.72 -3.56
CA ASP A 60 -9.82 2.68 -4.62
C ASP A 60 -10.39 1.25 -4.80
N LEU A 61 -9.52 0.24 -4.84
CA LEU A 61 -9.94 -1.17 -4.92
C LEU A 61 -10.73 -1.63 -3.69
N LEU A 62 -10.36 -1.18 -2.49
CA LEU A 62 -11.12 -1.43 -1.25
C LEU A 62 -12.49 -0.76 -1.30
N ASP A 63 -12.56 0.48 -1.79
CA ASP A 63 -13.83 1.18 -1.98
C ASP A 63 -14.72 0.43 -2.97
N MET A 64 -14.14 -0.04 -4.07
CA MET A 64 -14.83 -0.90 -5.04
C MET A 64 -15.30 -2.24 -4.44
N GLU A 65 -14.49 -2.86 -3.58
CA GLU A 65 -14.85 -4.11 -2.90
C GLU A 65 -15.99 -3.92 -1.91
N THR A 66 -15.95 -2.82 -1.14
CA THR A 66 -16.92 -2.53 -0.07
C THR A 66 -18.24 -1.95 -0.58
N HIS A 67 -18.21 -1.14 -1.64
CA HIS A 67 -19.38 -0.43 -2.13
C HIS A 67 -19.87 -0.87 -3.53
N ASN A 68 -19.03 -1.53 -4.33
CA ASN A 68 -19.27 -1.71 -5.77
C ASN A 68 -19.24 -3.17 -6.29
N LYS A 69 -19.41 -4.16 -5.40
CA LYS A 69 -19.57 -5.59 -5.74
C LYS A 69 -18.54 -6.11 -6.75
N LEU A 70 -17.24 -5.94 -6.45
CA LEU A 70 -16.20 -6.73 -7.15
C LEU A 70 -16.46 -8.25 -7.05
N GLY A 71 -17.23 -8.67 -6.04
CA GLY A 71 -17.84 -9.99 -5.98
C GLY A 71 -19.11 -9.98 -6.82
N GLY A 72 -18.97 -10.37 -8.09
CA GLY A 72 -20.12 -10.63 -8.94
C GLY A 72 -21.16 -11.44 -8.17
N GLU A 73 -22.42 -11.04 -8.31
CA GLU A 73 -23.55 -11.81 -7.79
C GLU A 73 -23.40 -13.27 -8.22
N LEU A 74 -23.23 -14.16 -7.24
CA LEU A 74 -23.45 -15.60 -7.41
C LEU A 74 -24.91 -15.91 -7.14
#